data_AF-A0AAF0QPT3-F1
#
_entry.id   AF-A0AAF0QPT3-F1
#
_cell.length_a   1.000
_cell.length_b   1.000
_cell.length_c   1.000
_cell.angle_alpha   90.00
_cell.angle_beta   90.00
_cell.angle_gamma   90.00
#
_symmetry.space_group_name_H-M   'P 1'
#
loop_
_entity.id
_entity.type
_entity.pdbx_description
1 polymer ?
#
loop_
_entity_poly.entity_id
_entity_poly.type
_entity_poly.pdbx_seq_one_letter_code
_entity_poly.pdbx_strand_id
1 'polypeptide(L)'
;MSTIAKSYSTVQEVADSCKTSAATNVIFGLALGYKSVIIPMFAIAASIYVSFSLAAMYGIAVAALGMLNTIATEIAIDASGPISDNAGGIAEMAGMSHNIRERTDALDAAGNTTAAIGNVLAELPLLSSLDTMHTLAEF
;
A
#
# COMPACT_ATOMS: atom_id res chain seq x y z
N MET A 1 -7.87 -11.67 -18.18
CA MET A 1 -8.58 -10.67 -17.36
C MET A 1 -7.53 -9.80 -16.67
N SER A 2 -7.37 -8.54 -17.06
CA SER A 2 -6.33 -7.64 -16.51
C SER A 2 -6.83 -6.99 -15.22
N THR A 3 -6.29 -7.40 -14.07
CA THR A 3 -6.50 -6.68 -12.81
C THR A 3 -5.85 -5.29 -12.88
N ILE A 4 -6.37 -4.32 -12.12
CA ILE A 4 -5.95 -2.90 -12.11
C ILE A 4 -4.42 -2.76 -11.98
N ALA A 5 -3.78 -3.44 -11.02
CA ALA A 5 -2.33 -3.39 -10.85
C ALA A 5 -1.53 -4.09 -11.97
N LYS A 6 -2.03 -5.21 -12.51
CA LYS A 6 -1.41 -5.94 -13.63
C LYS A 6 -1.47 -5.17 -14.96
N SER A 7 -2.21 -4.06 -15.01
CA SER A 7 -2.30 -3.19 -16.18
C SER A 7 -1.16 -2.17 -16.26
N TYR A 8 -0.41 -1.96 -15.18
CA TYR A 8 0.74 -1.05 -15.18
C TYR A 8 2.00 -1.73 -15.72
N SER A 9 2.78 -0.99 -16.53
CA SER A 9 4.00 -1.51 -17.17
C SER A 9 5.01 -2.04 -16.16
N THR A 10 5.13 -1.42 -15.00
CA THR A 10 6.05 -1.84 -13.93
C THR A 10 5.78 -3.23 -13.39
N VAL A 11 4.50 -3.62 -13.24
CA VAL A 11 4.15 -4.98 -12.77
C VAL A 11 4.32 -5.99 -13.90
N GLN A 12 4.08 -5.58 -15.15
CA GLN A 12 4.30 -6.41 -16.34
C GLN A 12 5.79 -6.68 -16.58
N GLU A 13 6.65 -5.68 -16.40
CA GLU A 13 8.11 -5.81 -16.52
C GLU A 13 8.68 -6.82 -15.51
N VAL A 14 8.18 -6.81 -14.26
CA VAL A 14 8.54 -7.83 -13.26
C VAL A 14 8.07 -9.21 -13.70
N ALA A 15 6.83 -9.34 -14.19
CA ALA A 15 6.32 -10.61 -14.71
C ALA A 15 7.11 -11.12 -15.93
N ASP A 16 7.56 -10.22 -16.82
CA ASP A 16 8.36 -10.56 -17.98
C ASP A 16 9.78 -11.01 -17.60
N SER A 17 10.34 -10.47 -16.52
CA SER A 17 11.65 -10.86 -16.02
C SER A 17 11.72 -12.34 -15.58
N CYS A 18 10.57 -12.95 -15.25
CA CYS A 18 10.44 -14.39 -14.98
C CYS A 18 10.82 -15.27 -16.18
N LYS A 19 10.77 -14.75 -17.42
CA LYS A 19 11.19 -15.48 -18.63
C LYS A 19 12.69 -15.79 -18.64
N THR A 20 13.49 -15.02 -17.88
CA THR A 20 14.95 -15.18 -17.81
C THR A 20 15.32 -16.11 -16.66
N SER A 21 14.95 -15.77 -15.42
CA SER A 21 15.15 -16.63 -14.24
C SER A 21 14.41 -16.10 -13.02
N ALA A 22 14.21 -16.97 -12.01
CA ALA A 22 13.67 -16.56 -10.71
C ALA A 22 14.54 -15.50 -10.01
N ALA A 23 15.87 -15.56 -10.18
CA ALA A 23 16.78 -14.56 -9.61
C ALA A 23 16.55 -13.17 -10.22
N THR A 24 16.30 -13.10 -11.53
CA THR A 24 16.02 -11.85 -12.23
C THR A 24 14.72 -11.22 -11.72
N ASN A 25 13.69 -12.04 -11.48
CA ASN A 25 12.42 -11.60 -10.89
C ASN A 25 12.59 -10.95 -9.50
N VAL A 26 13.40 -11.55 -8.63
CA VAL A 26 13.68 -10.98 -7.31
C VAL A 26 14.45 -9.66 -7.41
N ILE A 27 15.44 -9.58 -8.30
CA ILE A 27 16.23 -8.35 -8.51
C ILE A 27 15.34 -7.21 -9.03
N PHE A 28 14.50 -7.47 -10.03
CA PHE A 28 13.56 -6.48 -10.55
C PHE A 28 12.51 -6.08 -9.51
N GLY A 29 11.99 -7.03 -8.73
CA GLY A 29 11.07 -6.74 -7.62
C GLY A 29 11.69 -5.81 -6.57
N LEU A 30 12.93 -6.07 -6.15
CA LEU A 30 13.67 -5.20 -5.22
C LEU A 30 13.91 -3.81 -5.82
N ALA A 31 14.36 -3.74 -7.08
CA ALA A 31 14.58 -2.47 -7.77
C ALA A 31 13.29 -1.65 -7.88
N LEU A 32 12.16 -2.30 -8.15
CA LEU A 32 10.85 -1.65 -8.20
C LEU A 32 10.44 -1.11 -6.82
N GLY A 33 10.69 -1.87 -5.75
CA GLY A 33 10.48 -1.43 -4.37
C GLY A 33 11.26 -0.15 -4.05
N TYR A 34 12.56 -0.11 -4.39
CA TYR A 34 13.39 1.09 -4.19
C TYR A 34 12.96 2.28 -5.06
N LYS A 35 12.40 2.04 -6.24
CA LYS A 35 11.85 3.12 -7.08
C LYS A 35 10.53 3.66 -6.52
N SER A 36 9.71 2.81 -5.90
CA SER A 36 8.37 3.17 -5.43
C SER A 36 8.37 4.18 -4.27
N VAL A 37 9.44 4.24 -3.47
CA VAL A 37 9.53 5.14 -2.30
C VAL A 37 9.79 6.60 -2.67
N ILE A 38 10.25 6.89 -3.91
CA ILE A 38 10.67 8.23 -4.32
C ILE A 38 9.50 9.22 -4.24
N ILE A 39 8.35 8.88 -4.85
CA ILE A 39 7.19 9.78 -4.91
C ILE A 39 6.59 10.03 -3.51
N PRO A 40 6.30 8.98 -2.70
CA PRO A 40 5.82 9.16 -1.33
C PRO A 40 6.74 10.02 -0.46
N MET A 41 8.06 9.85 -0.58
CA MET A 41 9.04 10.63 0.20
C MET A 41 8.93 12.13 -0.07
N PHE A 42 8.79 12.52 -1.34
CA PHE A 42 8.58 13.93 -1.69
C PHE A 42 7.23 14.47 -1.22
N ALA A 43 6.17 13.66 -1.28
CA ALA A 43 4.85 14.05 -0.79
C ALA A 43 4.85 14.34 0.73
N ILE A 44 5.51 13.49 1.52
CA ILE A 44 5.66 13.68 2.97
C ILE A 44 6.49 14.93 3.25
N ALA A 45 7.62 15.12 2.56
CA ALA A 45 8.48 16.30 2.73
C ALA A 45 7.73 17.61 2.42
N ALA A 46 6.94 17.65 1.35
CA ALA A 46 6.11 18.79 1.00
C ALA A 46 5.02 19.06 2.04
N SER A 47 4.35 18.01 2.54
CA SER A 47 3.33 18.10 3.59
C SER A 47 3.90 18.67 4.90
N ILE A 48 5.10 18.21 5.31
CA ILE A 48 5.82 18.76 6.47
C ILE A 48 6.13 20.23 6.26
N TYR A 49 6.72 20.59 5.11
CA TYR A 49 7.13 21.96 4.83
C TYR A 49 5.96 22.95 4.88
N VAL A 50 4.84 22.61 4.25
CA VAL A 50 3.64 23.46 4.22
C VAL A 50 3.02 23.57 5.62
N SER A 51 2.82 22.44 6.29
CA SER A 51 2.20 22.38 7.62
C SER A 51 3.01 23.11 8.68
N PHE A 52 4.35 22.94 8.66
CA PHE A 52 5.25 23.62 9.57
C PHE A 52 5.27 25.14 9.34
N SER A 53 5.23 25.58 8.08
CA SER A 53 5.23 27.01 7.76
C SER A 53 3.94 27.73 8.20
N LEU A 54 2.81 27.02 8.23
CA LEU A 54 1.50 27.57 8.59
C LEU A 54 1.26 27.61 10.10
N ALA A 55 1.61 26.54 10.82
CA ALA A 55 1.24 26.40 12.23
C ALA A 55 2.27 25.59 13.05
N ALA A 56 3.55 25.60 12.64
CA ALA A 56 4.65 24.89 13.32
C ALA A 56 4.28 23.43 13.64
N MET A 57 4.53 22.97 14.87
CA MET A 57 4.20 21.60 15.31
C MET A 57 2.70 21.30 15.28
N TYR A 58 1.84 22.27 15.65
CA TYR A 58 0.39 22.08 15.60
C TYR A 58 -0.10 21.81 14.17
N GLY A 59 0.50 22.47 13.17
CA GLY A 59 0.21 22.22 11.76
C GLY A 59 0.55 20.79 11.34
N ILE A 60 1.69 20.27 11.79
CA ILE A 60 2.11 18.89 11.51
C ILE A 60 1.14 17.89 12.18
N ALA A 61 0.76 18.13 13.43
CA ALA A 61 -0.20 17.29 14.15
C ALA A 61 -1.58 17.25 13.46
N VAL A 62 -2.08 18.40 13.00
CA VAL A 62 -3.36 18.49 12.27
C VAL A 62 -3.26 17.84 10.88
N ALA A 63 -2.13 17.97 10.18
CA ALA A 63 -1.91 17.29 8.91
C ALA A 63 -1.90 15.76 9.06
N ALA A 64 -1.27 15.25 10.13
CA ALA A 64 -1.30 13.82 10.46
C ALA A 64 -2.74 13.34 10.75
N LEU A 65 -3.51 14.10 11.54
CA LEU A 65 -4.94 13.80 11.78
C LEU A 65 -5.77 13.84 10.49
N GLY A 66 -5.50 14.80 9.60
CA GLY A 66 -6.18 14.91 8.31
C GLY A 66 -5.98 13.69 7.41
N MET A 67 -4.79 13.09 7.44
CA MET A 67 -4.51 11.85 6.70
C MET A 67 -5.21 10.63 7.27
N LEU A 68 -5.55 10.63 8.57
CA LEU A 68 -6.31 9.54 9.21
C LEU A 68 -7.83 9.68 9.05
N ASN A 69 -8.34 10.79 8.51
CA ASN A 69 -9.78 11.01 8.38
C ASN A 69 -10.49 9.95 7.50
N THR A 70 -9.75 9.30 6.59
CA THR A 70 -10.24 8.25 5.69
C THR A 70 -9.96 6.83 6.19
N ILE A 71 -9.45 6.67 7.41
CA ILE A 71 -8.98 5.37 7.94
C ILE A 71 -10.08 4.29 7.95
N ALA A 72 -11.34 4.66 8.19
CA ALA A 72 -12.44 3.70 8.19
C ALA A 72 -12.65 3.07 6.81
N THR A 73 -12.53 3.86 5.75
CA THR A 73 -12.62 3.37 4.37
C THR A 73 -11.41 2.53 4.02
N GLU A 74 -10.21 2.93 4.44
CA GLU A 74 -8.97 2.20 4.16
C GLU A 74 -8.97 0.82 4.83
N ILE A 75 -9.33 0.73 6.11
CA ILE A 75 -9.46 -0.54 6.83
C ILE A 75 -10.50 -1.44 6.15
N ALA A 76 -11.61 -0.87 5.67
CA ALA A 76 -12.66 -1.65 5.00
C ALA A 76 -12.17 -2.25 3.67
N ILE A 77 -11.43 -1.49 2.86
CA ILE A 77 -10.89 -2.00 1.59
C ILE A 77 -9.75 -2.99 1.87
N ASP A 78 -8.90 -2.73 2.88
CA ASP A 78 -7.79 -3.62 3.25
C ASP A 78 -8.30 -4.99 3.73
N ALA A 79 -9.31 -4.99 4.61
CA ALA A 79 -9.96 -6.20 5.09
C ALA A 79 -10.62 -7.02 3.96
N SER A 80 -10.97 -6.38 2.84
CA SER A 80 -11.55 -7.08 1.69
C SER A 80 -10.56 -8.03 1.00
N GLY A 81 -9.24 -7.79 1.13
CA GLY A 81 -8.21 -8.66 0.56
C GLY A 81 -8.18 -10.06 1.20
N PRO A 82 -7.92 -10.17 2.51
CA PRO A 82 -7.94 -11.46 3.22
C PRO A 82 -9.27 -12.20 3.13
N ILE A 83 -10.39 -11.47 3.08
CA ILE A 83 -11.72 -12.08 2.88
C ILE A 83 -11.80 -12.73 1.49
N SER A 84 -11.33 -12.04 0.44
CA SER A 84 -11.33 -12.56 -0.92
C SER A 84 -10.40 -13.75 -1.11
N ASP A 85 -9.20 -13.72 -0.53
CA ASP A 85 -8.24 -14.82 -0.59
C ASP A 85 -8.83 -16.10 0.04
N ASN A 86 -9.38 -15.98 1.25
CA ASN A 86 -10.05 -17.09 1.92
C ASN A 86 -11.25 -17.64 1.13
N ALA A 87 -12.02 -16.77 0.47
CA ALA A 87 -13.12 -17.18 -0.40
C ALA A 87 -12.63 -17.98 -1.62
N GLY A 88 -11.52 -17.58 -2.23
CA GLY A 88 -10.88 -18.33 -3.32
C GLY A 88 -10.32 -19.68 -2.86
N GLY A 89 -9.70 -19.73 -1.68
CA GLY A 89 -9.22 -20.98 -1.08
C GLY A 89 -10.35 -21.98 -0.79
N ILE A 90 -11.48 -21.51 -0.24
CA ILE A 90 -12.67 -22.35 -0.02
C ILE A 90 -13.23 -22.85 -1.35
N ALA A 91 -13.29 -22.00 -2.38
CA ALA A 91 -13.80 -22.38 -3.70
C ALA A 91 -12.94 -23.50 -4.35
N GLU A 92 -11.62 -23.43 -4.20
CA GLU A 92 -10.69 -24.46 -4.65
C GLU A 92 -10.88 -25.78 -3.88
N MET A 93 -10.88 -25.71 -2.54
CA MET A 93 -10.99 -26.90 -1.68
C MET A 93 -12.35 -27.60 -1.78
N ALA A 94 -13.42 -26.85 -2.07
CA ALA A 94 -14.76 -27.38 -2.27
C ALA A 94 -15.00 -27.89 -3.71
N GLY A 95 -14.01 -27.81 -4.61
CA GLY A 95 -14.14 -28.27 -6.00
C GLY A 95 -15.16 -27.49 -6.82
N MET A 96 -15.32 -26.19 -6.54
CA MET A 96 -16.30 -25.34 -7.24
C MET A 96 -15.89 -25.07 -8.70
N SER A 97 -16.83 -24.57 -9.50
CA SER A 97 -16.59 -24.26 -10.93
C SER A 97 -15.47 -23.23 -11.13
N HIS A 98 -14.71 -23.39 -12.21
CA HIS A 98 -13.64 -22.48 -12.64
C HIS A 98 -14.10 -21.02 -12.76
N ASN A 99 -15.38 -20.76 -13.09
CA ASN A 99 -15.91 -19.39 -13.14
C ASN A 99 -15.91 -18.71 -11.76
N ILE A 100 -16.13 -19.47 -10.68
CA ILE A 100 -16.07 -18.94 -9.31
C ILE A 100 -14.62 -18.59 -8.97
N ARG A 101 -13.67 -19.46 -9.34
CA ARG A 101 -12.23 -19.23 -9.10
C ARG A 101 -11.69 -18.01 -9.83
N GLU A 102 -12.04 -17.82 -11.10
CA GLU A 102 -11.66 -16.62 -11.85
C GLU A 102 -12.17 -15.32 -11.23
N ARG A 103 -13.38 -15.35 -10.65
CA ARG A 103 -13.94 -14.19 -9.96
C ARG A 103 -13.22 -13.91 -8.64
N THR A 104 -12.93 -14.94 -7.85
CA THR A 104 -12.20 -14.78 -6.58
C THR A 104 -10.75 -14.36 -6.81
N ASP A 105 -10.08 -14.86 -7.85
CA ASP A 105 -8.70 -14.51 -8.17
C ASP A 105 -8.59 -13.06 -8.67
N ALA A 106 -9.60 -12.57 -9.40
CA ALA A 106 -9.68 -11.16 -9.78
C ALA A 106 -9.82 -10.25 -8.55
N LEU A 107 -10.57 -10.69 -7.55
CA LEU A 107 -10.86 -9.95 -6.33
C LEU A 107 -9.66 -10.00 -5.35
N ASP A 108 -8.96 -11.13 -5.24
CA ASP A 108 -7.71 -11.28 -4.48
C ASP A 108 -6.59 -10.40 -5.05
N ALA A 109 -6.43 -10.39 -6.38
CA ALA A 109 -5.46 -9.52 -7.02
C ALA A 109 -5.74 -8.02 -6.78
N ALA A 110 -7.01 -7.62 -6.62
CA ALA A 110 -7.36 -6.27 -6.19
C ALA A 110 -7.03 -6.05 -4.71
N GLY A 111 -7.34 -7.02 -3.84
CA GLY A 111 -6.99 -7.02 -2.41
C GLY A 111 -5.50 -6.84 -2.14
N ASN A 112 -4.65 -7.53 -2.91
CA ASN A 112 -3.18 -7.39 -2.83
C ASN A 112 -2.70 -5.96 -3.14
N THR A 113 -3.39 -5.26 -4.04
CA THR A 113 -3.09 -3.84 -4.33
C THR A 113 -3.49 -2.95 -3.16
N THR A 114 -4.64 -3.21 -2.55
CA THR A 114 -5.09 -2.46 -1.38
C THR A 114 -4.20 -2.70 -0.17
N ALA A 115 -3.76 -3.93 0.08
CA ALA A 115 -2.86 -4.24 1.18
C ALA A 115 -1.55 -3.43 1.09
N ALA A 116 -1.03 -3.26 -0.13
CA ALA A 116 0.13 -2.40 -0.36
C ALA A 116 -0.16 -0.92 -0.03
N ILE A 117 -1.37 -0.42 -0.30
CA ILE A 117 -1.79 0.95 0.06
C ILE A 117 -1.99 1.08 1.58
N GLY A 118 -2.61 0.08 2.23
CA GLY A 118 -2.82 0.02 3.68
C GLY A 118 -1.51 0.09 4.47
N ASN A 119 -0.45 -0.55 3.98
CA ASN A 119 0.87 -0.48 4.59
C ASN A 119 1.47 0.94 4.60
N VAL A 120 1.20 1.76 3.58
CA VAL A 120 1.66 3.16 3.53
C VAL A 120 1.01 4.00 4.64
N LEU A 121 -0.25 3.70 4.97
CA LEU A 121 -0.98 4.35 6.07
C LEU A 121 -0.48 3.90 7.44
N ALA A 122 0.07 2.69 7.55
CA ALA A 122 0.72 2.22 8.77
C ALA A 122 2.09 2.90 9.02
N GLU A 123 2.74 3.44 7.99
CA GLU A 123 4.03 4.17 8.08
C GLU A 123 3.88 5.67 8.38
N LEU A 124 2.67 6.22 8.23
CA LEU A 124 2.31 7.59 8.59
C LEU A 124 2.58 8.05 10.05
N PRO A 125 2.73 7.18 11.07
CA PRO A 125 3.18 7.55 12.41
C PRO A 125 4.58 8.20 12.48
N LEU A 126 5.32 8.25 11.36
CA LEU A 126 6.56 9.02 11.27
C LEU A 126 6.35 10.53 11.47
N LEU A 127 5.19 11.07 11.10
CA LEU A 127 4.84 12.47 11.35
C LEU A 127 4.46 12.74 12.81
N SER A 128 3.71 11.83 13.43
CA SER A 128 3.36 11.93 14.85
C SER A 128 4.56 11.68 15.77
N SER A 129 5.51 10.85 15.37
CA SER A 129 6.73 10.62 16.15
C SER A 129 7.68 11.82 16.16
N LEU A 130 7.68 12.65 15.10
CA LEU A 130 8.44 13.91 15.07
C LEU A 130 7.91 14.91 16.11
N ASP A 131 6.58 15.04 16.20
CA ASP A 131 5.90 15.88 17.20
C ASP A 131 6.10 15.34 18.62
N THR A 132 6.04 14.01 18.79
CA THR A 132 6.29 13.35 20.08
C THR A 132 7.74 13.55 20.54
N MET A 133 8.72 13.45 19.65
CA MET A 133 10.15 13.67 19.96
C MET A 133 10.43 15.12 20.36
N HIS A 134 9.81 16.10 19.71
CA HIS A 134 9.95 17.51 20.10
C HIS A 134 9.29 17.79 21.45
N THR A 135 8.08 17.26 21.67
CA THR A 135 7.37 17.39 22.95
C THR A 135 8.15 16.77 24.11
N LEU A 136 8.83 15.64 23.89
CA LEU A 136 9.69 15.00 24.90
C LEU A 136 11.03 15.72 25.11
N ALA A 137 11.49 16.52 24.15
CA ALA A 137 12.72 17.32 24.29
C ALA A 137 12.53 18.60 25.10
N GLU A 138 11.28 19.00 25.39
CA GLU A 138 10.93 20.14 26.24
C GLU A 138 10.71 19.75 27.73
N PHE A 139 11.04 18.52 28.13
CA PHE A 139 11.07 18.02 29.52
C PHE A 139 12.47 17.55 29.93
#